data_AF-A0A8T4XPC7-F1
#
_entry.id   AF-A0A8T4XPC7-F1
#
_cell.length_a   1.000
_cell.length_b   1.000
_cell.length_c   1.000
_cell.angle_alpha   90.00
_cell.angle_beta   90.00
_cell.angle_gamma   90.00
#
_symmetry.space_group_name_H-M   'P 1'
#
loop_
_entity.id
_entity.type
_entity.pdbx_description
1 polymer ?
#
loop_
_entity_poly.entity_id
_entity_poly.type
_entity_poly.pdbx_seq_one_letter_code
_entity_poly.pdbx_strand_id
1 'polypeptide(L)'
;MEMTLESVLATMILIIVLLMFLFIFGMVAFTFLQWIKTPTYQPPAIKVEDYSCPKCGSKDLERIGRRTLRCRRCGTTFTIQPETSETHFIVWPFFWWIPIIWPVPFKKRVFSFPG
;
A
#
# COMPACT_ATOMS: atom_id res chain seq x y z
N MET A 1 -27.60 54.88 4.87
CA MET A 1 -26.52 54.01 4.35
C MET A 1 -27.20 53.05 3.39
N GLU A 2 -27.40 53.48 2.14
CA GLU A 2 -28.06 52.66 1.12
C GLU A 2 -27.05 51.62 0.63
N MET A 3 -27.22 50.37 1.08
CA MET A 3 -26.51 49.26 0.47
C MET A 3 -27.07 49.07 -0.94
N THR A 4 -26.26 49.40 -1.95
CA THR A 4 -26.62 49.19 -3.34
C THR A 4 -26.77 47.68 -3.59
N LEU A 5 -27.78 47.29 -4.37
CA LEU A 5 -28.07 45.88 -4.71
C LEU A 5 -26.82 45.14 -5.22
N GLU A 6 -25.98 45.82 -6.00
CA GLU A 6 -24.68 45.35 -6.50
C GLU A 6 -23.73 44.94 -5.37
N SER A 7 -23.67 45.74 -4.29
CA SER A 7 -22.82 45.43 -3.13
C SER A 7 -23.31 44.18 -2.40
N VAL A 8 -24.63 44.01 -2.26
CA VAL A 8 -25.22 42.84 -1.63
C VAL A 8 -24.95 41.59 -2.47
N LEU A 9 -25.14 41.66 -3.79
CA LEU A 9 -24.91 40.53 -4.69
C LEU A 9 -23.43 40.12 -4.71
N ALA A 10 -22.49 41.08 -4.73
CA ALA A 10 -21.06 40.81 -4.66
C ALA A 10 -20.65 40.12 -3.34
N THR A 11 -21.19 40.58 -2.21
CA THR A 11 -20.90 39.95 -0.90
C THR A 11 -21.45 38.52 -0.83
N MET A 12 -22.65 38.27 -1.36
CA MET A 12 -23.23 36.92 -1.41
C MET A 12 -22.40 35.97 -2.25
N ILE A 13 -21.93 36.39 -3.43
CA ILE A 13 -21.06 35.56 -4.29
C ILE A 13 -19.75 35.24 -3.57
N LEU A 14 -19.13 36.23 -2.93
CA LEU A 14 -17.86 36.03 -2.21
C LEU A 14 -18.03 35.02 -1.08
N ILE A 15 -19.13 35.10 -0.31
CA ILE A 15 -19.45 34.14 0.75
C ILE A 15 -19.59 32.72 0.16
N ILE A 16 -20.32 32.56 -0.96
CA ILE A 16 -20.51 31.26 -1.60
C ILE A 16 -19.16 30.67 -2.06
N VAL A 17 -18.33 31.46 -2.72
CA VAL A 17 -17.01 31.02 -3.19
C VAL A 17 -16.12 30.60 -2.02
N LEU A 18 -16.15 31.36 -0.92
CA LEU A 18 -15.39 31.06 0.29
C LEU A 18 -15.86 29.77 0.96
N LEU A 19 -17.18 29.54 1.04
CA LEU A 19 -17.74 28.29 1.56
C LEU A 19 -17.36 27.08 0.70
N MET A 20 -17.43 27.21 -0.63
CA MET A 20 -16.99 26.15 -1.54
C MET A 20 -15.50 25.83 -1.36
N PHE A 21 -14.66 26.85 -1.22
CA PHE A 21 -13.22 26.66 -1.00
C PHE A 21 -12.93 25.93 0.31
N LEU A 22 -13.58 26.32 1.41
CA LEU A 22 -13.42 25.67 2.71
C LEU A 22 -13.90 24.21 2.68
N PHE A 23 -15.00 23.92 1.98
CA PHE A 23 -15.51 22.56 1.82
C PHE A 23 -14.53 21.68 1.06
N ILE A 24 -14.01 22.16 -0.07
CA ILE A 24 -13.00 21.43 -0.86
C ILE A 24 -11.74 21.19 -0.03
N PHE A 25 -11.25 22.21 0.67
CA PHE A 25 -10.08 22.09 1.54
C PHE A 25 -10.31 21.06 2.66
N GLY A 26 -11.49 21.05 3.28
CA GLY A 26 -11.88 20.07 4.28
C GLY A 26 -11.87 18.63 3.74
N MET A 27 -12.41 18.42 2.54
CA MET A 27 -12.41 17.10 1.88
C MET A 27 -10.98 16.63 1.54
N VAL A 28 -10.12 17.52 1.06
CA VAL A 28 -8.71 17.21 0.79
C VAL A 28 -7.95 16.89 2.08
N ALA A 29 -8.14 17.68 3.14
CA ALA A 29 -7.54 17.41 4.44
C ALA A 29 -8.01 16.06 5.02
N PHE A 30 -9.30 15.74 4.89
CA PHE A 30 -9.86 14.48 5.38
C PHE A 30 -9.29 13.27 4.65
N THR A 31 -9.20 13.33 3.32
CA THR A 31 -8.57 12.26 2.51
C THR A 31 -7.09 12.10 2.84
N PHE A 32 -6.37 13.21 3.06
CA PHE A 32 -4.97 13.17 3.50
C PHE A 32 -4.82 12.54 4.89
N LEU A 33 -5.72 12.84 5.83
CA LEU A 33 -5.74 12.21 7.15
C LEU A 33 -6.03 10.72 7.08
N GLN A 34 -6.91 10.28 6.18
CA GLN A 34 -7.13 8.85 5.92
C GLN A 34 -5.88 8.18 5.33
N TRP A 35 -5.12 8.91 4.50
CA TRP A 35 -3.89 8.41 3.92
C TRP A 35 -2.80 8.19 4.97
N ILE A 36 -2.64 9.13 5.91
CA ILE A 36 -1.73 8.98 7.07
C ILE A 36 -2.14 7.78 7.94
N LYS A 37 -3.44 7.48 8.01
CA LYS A 37 -3.96 6.33 8.77
C LYS A 37 -3.86 5.00 8.02
N THR A 38 -3.25 4.94 6.83
CA THR A 38 -3.05 3.65 6.16
C THR A 38 -2.19 2.75 7.06
N PRO A 39 -2.66 1.53 7.37
CA PRO A 39 -1.96 0.65 8.28
C PRO A 39 -0.63 0.27 7.64
N THR A 40 0.45 0.54 8.36
CA THR A 40 1.77 -0.03 8.11
C THR A 40 1.58 -1.49 7.70
N TYR A 41 1.88 -1.80 6.44
CA TYR A 41 1.79 -3.17 5.91
C TYR A 41 2.66 -4.07 6.79
N GLN A 42 2.02 -4.85 7.66
CA GLN A 42 2.68 -5.91 8.39
C GLN A 42 2.66 -7.13 7.47
N PRO A 43 3.82 -7.60 6.99
CA PRO A 43 3.85 -8.83 6.18
C PRO A 43 3.27 -9.97 7.01
N PRO A 44 2.48 -10.87 6.40
CA PRO A 44 1.84 -11.97 7.12
C PRO A 44 2.90 -12.80 7.85
N ALA A 45 2.57 -13.21 9.08
CA ALA A 45 3.44 -14.06 9.87
C ALA A 45 3.61 -15.39 9.13
N ILE A 46 4.84 -15.65 8.67
CA ILE A 46 5.20 -16.92 8.03
C ILE A 46 4.91 -18.07 9.02
N LYS A 47 4.02 -18.99 8.63
CA LYS A 47 3.79 -20.26 9.31
C LYS A 47 4.74 -21.30 8.73
N VAL A 48 5.58 -21.90 9.58
CA VAL A 48 6.62 -22.86 9.15
C VAL A 48 6.01 -24.17 8.64
N GLU A 49 4.81 -24.50 9.14
CA GLU A 49 4.05 -25.72 8.83
C GLU A 49 3.62 -25.84 7.35
N ASP A 50 3.51 -24.70 6.66
CA ASP A 50 3.08 -24.63 5.26
C ASP A 50 4.22 -24.92 4.27
N TYR A 51 5.46 -24.96 4.75
CA TYR A 51 6.65 -25.17 3.91
C TYR A 51 7.15 -26.61 4.02
N SER A 52 7.75 -27.09 2.94
CA SER A 52 8.47 -28.37 2.89
C SER A 52 9.87 -28.14 2.37
N CYS A 53 10.82 -28.95 2.82
CA CYS A 53 12.20 -28.84 2.32
C CYS A 53 12.25 -29.24 0.84
N PRO A 54 12.80 -28.40 -0.07
CA PRO A 54 12.88 -28.73 -1.50
C PRO A 54 13.81 -29.91 -1.80
N LYS A 55 14.74 -30.23 -0.89
CA LYS A 55 15.74 -31.28 -1.09
C LYS A 55 15.27 -32.66 -0.67
N CYS A 56 14.46 -32.75 0.39
CA CYS A 56 14.05 -34.03 0.99
C CYS A 56 12.55 -34.16 1.24
N GLY A 57 11.74 -33.14 0.95
CA GLY A 57 10.29 -33.15 1.10
C GLY A 57 9.79 -33.17 2.56
N SER A 58 10.68 -33.21 3.55
CA SER A 58 10.28 -33.23 4.97
C SER A 58 9.72 -31.88 5.42
N LYS A 59 8.70 -31.93 6.27
CA LYS A 59 8.11 -30.77 6.95
C LYS A 59 8.84 -30.39 8.26
N ASP A 60 9.87 -31.15 8.63
CA ASP A 60 10.70 -30.91 9.81
C ASP A 60 11.65 -29.72 9.56
N LEU A 61 11.09 -28.51 9.69
CA LEU A 61 11.75 -27.25 9.46
C LEU A 61 11.91 -26.48 10.77
N GLU A 62 13.11 -25.96 10.99
CA GLU A 62 13.48 -25.14 12.12
C GLU A 62 13.68 -23.70 11.65
N ARG A 63 13.10 -22.74 12.38
CA ARG A 63 13.22 -21.32 12.06
C ARG A 63 14.49 -20.75 12.69
N ILE A 64 15.45 -20.36 11.86
CA ILE A 64 16.73 -19.77 12.33
C ILE A 64 16.64 -18.25 12.35
N GLY A 65 15.87 -17.65 11.44
CA GLY A 65 15.73 -16.20 11.35
C GLY A 65 14.33 -15.77 10.90
N ARG A 66 14.13 -14.47 10.71
CA ARG A 66 12.81 -13.92 10.31
C ARG A 66 12.26 -14.55 9.03
N ARG A 67 13.14 -14.89 8.08
CA ARG A 67 12.81 -15.44 6.76
C ARG A 67 13.66 -16.65 6.35
N THR A 68 14.42 -17.21 7.28
CA THR A 68 15.35 -18.32 6.99
C THR A 68 14.91 -19.56 7.74
N LEU A 69 14.72 -20.65 7.00
CA LEU A 69 14.33 -21.95 7.50
C LEU A 69 15.47 -22.94 7.27
N ARG A 70 15.70 -23.83 8.22
CA ARG A 70 16.64 -24.94 8.11
C ARG A 70 15.88 -26.25 8.22
N CYS A 71 16.15 -27.16 7.31
CA CYS A 71 15.63 -28.51 7.45
C CYS A 71 16.44 -29.29 8.48
N ARG A 72 15.78 -29.87 9.48
CA ARG A 72 16.44 -30.70 10.52
C ARG A 72 16.98 -32.01 9.96
N ARG A 73 16.37 -32.53 8.89
CA ARG A 73 16.68 -33.83 8.31
C ARG A 73 17.86 -33.82 7.34
N CYS A 74 17.93 -32.83 6.45
CA CYS A 74 19.01 -32.72 5.47
C CYS A 74 20.00 -31.57 5.76
N GLY A 75 19.75 -30.78 6.80
CA GLY A 75 20.61 -29.64 7.18
C GLY A 75 20.52 -28.43 6.24
N THR A 76 19.81 -28.54 5.12
CA THR A 76 19.72 -27.49 4.09
C THR A 76 19.00 -26.26 4.64
N THR A 77 19.63 -25.10 4.48
CA THR A 77 19.05 -23.79 4.81
C THR A 77 18.50 -23.13 3.57
N PHE A 78 17.28 -22.60 3.62
CA PHE A 78 16.69 -21.83 2.54
C PHE A 78 15.94 -20.61 3.07
N THR A 79 15.88 -19.57 2.24
CA THR A 79 15.20 -18.33 2.57
C THR A 79 13.88 -18.25 1.83
N ILE A 80 12.81 -18.00 2.57
CA ILE A 80 11.48 -17.79 2.02
C ILE A 80 11.24 -16.30 1.83
N GLN A 81 11.07 -15.87 0.58
CA GLN A 81 10.55 -14.53 0.32
C GLN A 81 9.03 -14.57 0.55
N PRO A 82 8.47 -13.60 1.31
CA PRO A 82 7.03 -13.46 1.35
C PRO A 82 6.56 -13.19 -0.07
N GLU A 83 5.53 -13.92 -0.50
CA GLU A 83 4.82 -13.63 -1.72
C GLU A 83 4.33 -12.19 -1.60
N THR A 84 4.95 -11.27 -2.35
CA THR A 84 4.44 -9.91 -2.48
C THR A 84 3.14 -10.05 -3.24
N SER A 85 2.03 -10.24 -2.52
CA SER A 85 0.71 -10.13 -3.11
C SER A 85 0.64 -8.71 -3.68
N GLU A 86 0.49 -8.64 -5.00
CA GLU A 86 0.32 -7.41 -5.75
C GLU A 86 -0.92 -6.69 -5.24
N THR A 87 -0.75 -5.92 -4.17
CA THR A 87 -1.72 -4.94 -3.72
C THR A 87 -1.65 -3.81 -4.74
N HIS A 88 -2.44 -3.95 -5.80
CA HIS A 88 -2.73 -2.91 -6.75
C HIS A 88 -3.35 -1.73 -5.98
N PHE A 89 -2.54 -0.75 -5.60
CA PHE A 89 -3.03 0.48 -5.01
C PHE A 89 -3.55 1.38 -6.13
N ILE A 90 -4.85 1.27 -6.42
CA ILE A 90 -5.55 2.26 -7.23
C ILE A 90 -5.81 3.46 -6.31
N VAL A 91 -4.83 4.36 -6.20
CA VAL A 91 -5.06 5.67 -5.58
C VAL A 91 -5.68 6.56 -6.64
N TRP A 92 -7.00 6.62 -6.71
CA TRP A 92 -7.69 7.45 -7.70
C TRP A 92 -8.90 8.15 -7.11
N PRO A 93 -8.81 9.46 -6.83
CA PRO A 93 -10.03 10.22 -6.65
C PRO A 93 -10.29 11.30 -7.73
N PHE A 94 -9.29 11.85 -8.47
CA PHE A 94 -9.55 13.15 -9.17
C PHE A 94 -8.74 13.53 -10.46
N PHE A 95 -8.25 12.64 -11.34
CA PHE A 95 -7.57 13.10 -12.58
C PHE A 95 -8.05 12.42 -13.87
N TRP A 96 -8.98 13.07 -14.57
CA TRP A 96 -9.73 12.52 -15.70
C TRP A 96 -8.99 12.27 -17.02
N TRP A 97 -7.68 12.52 -17.19
CA TRP A 97 -6.98 12.13 -18.43
C TRP A 97 -5.60 11.53 -18.12
N ILE A 98 -5.36 10.31 -18.65
CA ILE A 98 -4.12 9.49 -18.65
C ILE A 98 -3.97 8.55 -17.43
N PRO A 99 -4.33 7.25 -17.55
CA PRO A 99 -3.84 6.23 -16.64
C PRO A 99 -2.34 6.03 -16.87
N ILE A 100 -1.52 6.67 -16.04
CA ILE A 100 -0.08 6.39 -16.00
C ILE A 100 0.10 5.06 -15.26
N ILE A 101 -0.16 3.96 -15.98
CA ILE A 101 0.21 2.62 -15.56
C ILE A 101 1.73 2.57 -15.66
N TRP A 102 2.44 2.61 -14.53
CA TRP A 102 3.88 2.35 -14.51
C TRP A 102 4.11 0.84 -14.47
N PRO A 103 4.55 0.19 -15.57
CA PRO A 103 5.01 -1.18 -15.49
C PRO A 103 6.38 -1.19 -14.80
N VAL A 104 6.43 -1.61 -13.54
CA VAL A 104 7.70 -1.96 -12.90
C VAL A 104 8.16 -3.30 -13.50
N PRO A 105 9.30 -3.37 -14.20
CA PRO A 105 9.66 -4.57 -14.92
C PRO A 105 10.47 -5.50 -14.01
N PHE A 106 9.91 -6.51 -13.33
CA PHE A 106 10.80 -7.53 -12.72
C PHE A 106 10.29 -8.97 -12.74
N LYS A 107 10.66 -9.63 -13.85
CA LYS A 107 11.41 -10.90 -13.98
C LYS A 107 11.40 -11.87 -12.76
N LYS A 108 10.61 -12.93 -12.95
CA LYS A 108 10.77 -14.37 -12.59
C LYS A 108 11.55 -14.74 -11.32
N ARG A 109 10.85 -15.49 -10.45
CA ARG A 109 11.33 -16.45 -9.43
C ARG A 109 12.83 -16.77 -9.50
N VAL A 110 13.61 -16.15 -8.61
CA VAL A 110 14.99 -16.59 -8.33
C VAL A 110 14.98 -17.25 -6.95
N PHE A 111 15.02 -18.58 -6.94
CA PHE A 111 15.44 -19.35 -5.77
C PHE A 111 16.95 -19.14 -5.60
N SER A 112 17.33 -18.23 -4.71
CA SER A 112 18.73 -18.07 -4.32
C SER A 112 19.10 -19.19 -3.35
N PHE A 113 19.84 -20.19 -3.84
CA PHE A 113 20.55 -21.15 -3.01
C PHE A 113 21.86 -20.51 -2.51
N PRO A 114 22.12 -20.45 -1.20
CA PRO A 114 23.49 -20.30 -0.73
C PRO A 114 24.22 -21.62 -0.99
N GLY A 115 25.23 -21.57 -1.87
CA GLY A 115 26.26 -22.60 -1.99
C GLY A 115 27.30 -22.47 -0.91
#